data_AF-A0A507FMR8-F1
#
_entry.id   AF-A0A507FMR8-F1
#
_cell.length_a   1.000
_cell.length_b   1.000
_cell.length_c   1.000
_cell.angle_alpha   90.00
_cell.angle_beta   90.00
_cell.angle_gamma   90.00
#
_symmetry.space_group_name_H-M   'P 1'
#
loop_
_entity.id
_entity.type
_entity.pdbx_description
1 polymer ?
#
loop_
_entity_poly.entity_id
_entity_poly.type
_entity_poly.pdbx_seq_one_letter_code
_entity_poly.pdbx_strand_id
1 'polypeptide(L)'
;MASQLVFRRFKSTSIIPPHVASLKEIGRLQSAHPQAHPQLFASIKSFYQNVPKGPAPKTVATSFRDRYYENYIKKDSFVPILHFLGVLIPTGYYLTYFKGGHYHASTEFH
;
A
#
# COMPACT_ATOMS: atom_id res chain seq x y z
N MET A 1 -14.36 67.88 -27.67
CA MET A 1 -14.65 66.56 -27.08
C MET A 1 -13.44 65.66 -27.29
N ALA A 2 -12.62 65.44 -26.26
CA ALA A 2 -11.44 64.58 -26.34
C ALA A 2 -11.72 63.23 -25.68
N SER A 3 -11.75 62.16 -26.47
CA SER A 3 -11.90 60.79 -25.99
C SER A 3 -10.53 60.26 -25.58
N GLN A 4 -10.35 59.96 -24.29
CA GLN A 4 -9.11 59.34 -23.80
C GLN A 4 -9.18 57.81 -23.98
N LEU A 5 -8.24 57.27 -24.75
CA LEU A 5 -8.04 55.85 -24.96
C LEU A 5 -7.36 55.24 -23.73
N VAL A 6 -8.09 54.43 -22.97
CA VAL A 6 -7.59 53.77 -21.76
C VAL A 6 -7.01 52.40 -22.12
N PHE A 7 -5.68 52.26 -22.10
CA PHE A 7 -5.02 50.97 -22.20
C PHE A 7 -4.95 50.30 -20.82
N ARG A 8 -5.70 49.20 -20.62
CA ARG A 8 -5.57 48.36 -19.42
C ARG A 8 -4.32 47.48 -19.52
N ARG A 9 -3.35 47.71 -18.63
CA ARG A 9 -2.16 46.86 -18.44
C ARG A 9 -2.59 45.53 -17.80
N PHE A 10 -2.38 44.39 -18.48
CA PHE A 10 -2.53 43.07 -17.87
C PHE A 10 -1.46 42.89 -16.79
N LYS A 11 -1.87 42.78 -15.52
CA LYS A 11 -0.95 42.52 -14.41
C LYS A 11 -0.49 41.06 -14.45
N SER A 12 0.81 40.90 -14.25
CA SER A 12 1.62 39.70 -14.31
C SER A 12 1.01 38.47 -13.65
N THR A 13 1.01 37.36 -14.40
CA THR A 13 0.87 35.98 -13.90
C THR A 13 1.94 35.72 -12.83
N SER A 14 1.50 35.42 -11.62
CA SER A 14 2.35 34.95 -10.52
C SER A 14 3.20 33.75 -10.95
N ILE A 15 4.53 33.83 -10.74
CA ILE A 15 5.51 32.75 -10.92
C ILE A 15 5.30 31.58 -9.93
N ILE A 16 4.50 31.79 -8.90
CA ILE A 16 4.15 30.74 -7.93
C ILE A 16 3.04 29.89 -8.56
N PRO A 17 3.28 28.58 -8.82
CA PRO A 17 2.26 27.72 -9.40
C PRO A 17 1.04 27.65 -8.47
N PRO A 18 -0.18 27.76 -9.02
CA PRO A 18 -1.40 27.67 -8.21
C PRO A 18 -1.51 26.29 -7.58
N HIS A 19 -2.01 26.24 -6.34
CA HIS A 19 -2.30 25.01 -5.65
C HIS A 19 -3.32 24.19 -6.46
N VAL A 20 -3.02 22.91 -6.74
CA VAL A 20 -3.81 22.03 -7.63
C VAL A 20 -4.64 21.00 -6.84
N ALA A 21 -4.75 21.14 -5.53
CA ALA A 21 -5.39 20.15 -4.67
C ALA A 21 -6.92 20.23 -4.65
N SER A 22 -7.54 21.33 -5.13
CA SER A 22 -9.02 21.48 -5.11
C SER A 22 -9.66 21.31 -6.50
N LEU A 23 -10.80 20.59 -6.54
CA LEU A 23 -11.62 20.39 -7.75
C LEU A 23 -12.07 21.72 -8.39
N LYS A 24 -12.30 22.74 -7.56
CA LYS A 24 -12.64 24.11 -7.98
C LYS A 24 -11.47 24.77 -8.75
N GLU A 25 -10.24 24.49 -8.35
CA GLU A 25 -9.04 24.98 -9.04
C GLU A 25 -8.78 24.24 -10.35
N ILE A 26 -9.08 22.93 -10.44
CA ILE A 26 -9.02 22.17 -11.70
C ILE A 26 -10.00 22.76 -12.73
N GLY A 27 -11.25 23.03 -12.32
CA GLY A 27 -12.23 23.69 -13.18
C GLY A 27 -11.81 25.10 -13.63
N ARG A 28 -11.12 25.85 -12.76
CA ARG A 28 -10.54 27.16 -13.09
C ARG A 28 -9.35 27.05 -14.06
N LEU A 29 -8.51 26.03 -13.93
CA LEU A 29 -7.38 25.78 -14.81
C LEU A 29 -7.83 25.28 -16.18
N GLN A 30 -8.87 24.45 -16.23
CA GLN A 30 -9.52 23.99 -17.46
C GLN A 30 -10.17 25.15 -18.24
N SER A 31 -10.77 26.12 -17.54
CA SER A 31 -11.35 27.31 -18.18
C SER A 31 -10.32 28.37 -18.56
N ALA A 32 -9.23 28.50 -17.80
CA ALA A 32 -8.15 29.45 -18.10
C ALA A 32 -7.23 28.98 -19.23
N HIS A 33 -7.05 27.67 -19.39
CA HIS A 33 -6.13 27.08 -20.37
C HIS A 33 -6.86 25.96 -21.14
N PRO A 34 -7.30 26.17 -22.38
CA PRO A 34 -7.96 25.13 -23.20
C PRO A 34 -7.10 23.88 -23.44
N GLN A 35 -5.78 24.05 -23.30
CA GLN A 35 -4.75 23.02 -23.42
C GLN A 35 -4.67 22.12 -22.15
N ALA A 36 -5.30 22.56 -21.04
CA ALA A 36 -5.29 21.92 -19.74
C ALA A 36 -6.40 20.85 -19.62
N HIS A 37 -6.45 19.92 -20.59
CA HIS A 37 -7.43 18.83 -20.55
C HIS A 37 -7.11 17.88 -19.38
N PRO A 38 -8.08 17.55 -18.51
CA PRO A 38 -7.84 16.74 -17.31
C PRO A 38 -7.22 15.36 -17.63
N GLN A 39 -7.53 14.80 -18.79
CA GLN A 39 -6.94 13.52 -19.22
C GLN A 39 -5.45 13.63 -19.55
N LEU A 40 -5.00 14.77 -20.11
CA LEU A 40 -3.57 15.01 -20.38
C LEU A 40 -2.78 15.16 -19.08
N PHE A 41 -3.34 15.84 -18.07
CA PHE A 41 -2.67 15.89 -16.76
C PHE A 41 -2.62 14.52 -16.08
N ALA A 42 -3.69 13.73 -16.18
CA ALA A 42 -3.72 12.38 -15.63
C ALA A 42 -2.67 11.47 -16.30
N SER A 43 -2.52 11.55 -17.64
CA SER A 43 -1.52 10.78 -18.37
C SER A 43 -0.10 11.24 -18.07
N ILE A 44 0.16 12.55 -18.00
CA ILE A 44 1.46 13.11 -17.63
C ILE A 44 1.83 12.73 -16.19
N LYS A 45 0.89 12.83 -15.25
CA LYS A 45 1.10 12.39 -13.85
C LYS A 45 1.40 10.89 -13.79
N SER A 46 0.61 10.06 -14.47
CA SER A 46 0.82 8.61 -14.54
C SER A 46 2.18 8.27 -15.14
N PHE A 47 2.59 8.96 -16.22
CA PHE A 47 3.90 8.80 -16.83
C PHE A 47 5.01 9.08 -15.82
N TYR A 48 4.98 10.21 -15.12
CA TYR A 48 6.00 10.55 -14.11
C TYR A 48 5.98 9.66 -12.87
N GLN A 49 4.82 9.15 -12.46
CA GLN A 49 4.71 8.22 -11.33
C GLN A 49 5.28 6.84 -11.67
N ASN A 50 5.05 6.39 -12.90
CA ASN A 50 5.42 5.07 -13.41
C ASN A 50 6.73 5.06 -14.19
N VAL A 51 7.48 6.17 -14.23
CA VAL A 51 8.85 6.15 -14.74
C VAL A 51 9.56 5.01 -14.02
N PRO A 52 10.15 4.05 -14.75
CA PRO A 52 10.79 2.90 -14.14
C PRO A 52 11.93 3.39 -13.26
N LYS A 53 11.65 3.41 -11.96
CA LYS A 53 12.65 3.63 -10.93
C LYS A 53 13.52 2.38 -10.94
N GLY A 54 14.82 2.54 -10.69
CA GLY A 54 15.71 1.40 -10.49
C GLY A 54 15.14 0.43 -9.46
N PRO A 55 15.65 -0.81 -9.40
CA PRO A 55 15.13 -1.84 -8.49
C PRO A 55 15.07 -1.27 -7.07
N ALA A 56 13.89 -1.36 -6.46
CA ALA A 56 13.72 -0.92 -5.08
C ALA A 56 14.75 -1.64 -4.20
N PRO A 57 15.37 -0.93 -3.23
CA PRO A 57 16.33 -1.56 -2.34
C PRO A 57 15.65 -2.76 -1.66
N LYS A 58 16.33 -3.91 -1.68
CA LYS A 58 15.82 -5.13 -1.04
C LYS A 58 15.71 -4.85 0.46
N THR A 59 14.49 -4.64 0.93
CA THR A 59 14.22 -4.47 2.36
C THR A 59 14.61 -5.76 3.05
N VAL A 60 15.74 -5.75 3.77
CA VAL A 60 16.12 -6.88 4.61
C VAL A 60 15.05 -7.01 5.68
N ALA A 61 14.47 -8.20 5.82
CA ALA A 61 13.45 -8.46 6.81
C ALA A 61 14.03 -8.31 8.23
N THR A 62 13.73 -7.17 8.86
CA THR A 62 14.22 -6.85 10.21
C THR A 62 13.37 -7.55 11.27
N SER A 63 12.05 -7.63 11.05
CA SER A 63 11.11 -8.19 12.01
C SER A 63 11.05 -9.72 11.93
N PHE A 64 10.78 -10.36 13.07
CA PHE A 64 10.60 -11.82 13.12
C PHE A 64 9.50 -12.32 12.16
N ARG A 65 8.36 -11.62 12.12
CA ARG A 65 7.26 -11.91 11.19
C ARG A 65 7.69 -11.80 9.74
N ASP A 66 8.42 -10.74 9.39
CA ASP A 66 8.88 -10.50 8.02
C ASP A 66 9.86 -11.60 7.58
N ARG A 67 10.74 -12.05 8.48
CA ARG A 67 11.66 -13.16 8.22
C ARG A 67 10.91 -14.46 7.96
N TYR A 68 9.89 -14.75 8.78
CA TYR A 68 9.06 -15.94 8.57
C TYR A 68 8.30 -15.88 7.24
N TYR A 69 7.74 -14.72 6.90
CA TYR A 69 7.04 -14.50 5.64
C TYR A 69 7.96 -14.70 4.42
N GLU A 70 9.13 -14.07 4.43
CA GLU A 70 10.11 -14.18 3.34
C GLU A 70 10.68 -15.61 3.20
N ASN A 71 10.83 -16.34 4.31
CA ASN A 71 11.39 -17.69 4.28
C ASN A 71 10.39 -18.78 3.87
N TYR A 72 9.12 -18.65 4.25
CA TYR A 72 8.15 -19.75 4.09
C TYR A 72 6.95 -19.39 3.23
N ILE A 73 6.41 -18.17 3.32
CA ILE A 73 5.18 -17.78 2.62
C ILE A 73 5.48 -17.32 1.20
N LYS A 74 6.46 -16.42 1.03
CA LYS A 74 6.82 -15.88 -0.29
C LYS A 74 7.41 -16.93 -1.23
N LYS A 75 8.03 -17.97 -0.68
CA LYS A 75 8.60 -19.10 -1.43
C LYS A 75 7.60 -20.22 -1.70
N ASP A 76 6.32 -20.03 -1.34
CA ASP A 76 5.25 -21.02 -1.47
C ASP A 76 5.62 -22.40 -0.92
N SER A 77 6.17 -22.39 0.31
CA SER A 77 6.67 -23.61 0.95
C SER A 77 5.56 -24.32 1.71
N PHE A 78 5.62 -25.66 1.79
CA PHE A 78 4.71 -26.48 2.61
C PHE A 78 4.97 -26.36 4.13
N VAL A 79 6.10 -25.76 4.50
CA VAL A 79 6.57 -25.65 5.88
C VAL A 79 5.59 -24.97 6.86
N PRO A 80 4.81 -23.92 6.50
CA PRO A 80 3.80 -23.34 7.39
C PRO A 80 2.71 -24.33 7.81
N ILE A 81 2.32 -25.24 6.91
CA ILE A 81 1.34 -26.29 7.21
C ILE A 81 1.94 -27.25 8.25
N LEU A 82 3.21 -27.61 8.09
CA LEU A 82 3.90 -28.45 9.05
C LEU A 82 4.03 -27.78 10.43
N HIS A 83 4.34 -26.48 10.49
CA HIS A 83 4.35 -25.74 11.76
C HIS A 83 2.98 -25.75 12.42
N PHE A 84 1.91 -25.55 11.64
CA PHE A 84 0.55 -25.57 12.14
C PHE A 84 0.17 -26.94 12.73
N LEU A 85 0.43 -28.03 11.99
CA LEU A 85 0.22 -29.40 12.48
C LEU A 85 1.09 -29.72 13.70
N GLY A 86 2.35 -29.27 13.68
CA GLY A 86 3.30 -29.45 14.77
C GLY A 86 2.87 -28.75 16.07
N VAL A 87 2.08 -27.69 15.99
CA VAL A 87 1.46 -27.06 17.18
C VAL A 87 0.14 -27.74 17.53
N LEU A 88 -0.69 -28.06 16.54
CA LEU A 88 -2.05 -28.54 16.75
C LEU A 88 -2.09 -29.95 17.38
N ILE A 89 -1.25 -30.87 16.93
CA ILE A 89 -1.20 -32.25 17.46
C ILE A 89 -0.85 -32.29 18.95
N PRO A 90 0.29 -31.73 19.42
CA PRO A 90 0.63 -31.77 20.83
C PRO A 90 -0.34 -30.96 21.69
N THR A 91 -0.89 -29.85 21.17
CA THR A 91 -1.93 -29.10 21.87
C THR A 91 -3.18 -29.94 22.06
N GLY A 92 -3.60 -30.68 21.03
CA GLY A 92 -4.73 -31.62 21.10
C GLY A 92 -4.48 -32.73 22.12
N TYR A 93 -3.28 -33.31 22.13
CA TYR A 93 -2.87 -34.31 23.13
C TYR A 93 -2.88 -33.73 24.55
N TYR A 94 -2.33 -32.53 24.75
CA TYR A 94 -2.34 -31.86 26.04
C TYR A 94 -3.77 -31.60 26.53
N LEU A 95 -4.63 -31.05 25.69
CA LEU A 95 -6.02 -30.79 26.04
C LEU A 95 -6.79 -32.07 26.36
N THR A 96 -6.56 -33.16 25.62
CA THR A 96 -7.20 -34.46 25.88
C THR A 96 -6.67 -35.12 27.14
N TYR A 97 -5.37 -35.02 27.45
CA TYR A 97 -4.77 -35.53 28.69
C TYR A 97 -5.39 -34.89 29.94
N PHE A 98 -5.62 -33.57 29.92
CA PHE A 98 -6.18 -32.86 31.08
C PHE A 98 -7.72 -32.88 31.15
N LYS A 99 -8.42 -32.92 30.00
CA LYS A 99 -9.89 -32.96 29.96
C LYS A 99 -10.47 -34.37 29.99
N GLY A 100 -9.72 -35.36 29.51
CA GLY A 100 -10.06 -36.77 29.65
C GLY A 100 -9.77 -37.17 31.08
N GLY A 101 -10.75 -36.96 31.97
CA GLY A 101 -10.66 -37.37 33.37
C GLY A 101 -10.07 -38.76 33.49
N HIS A 102 -9.13 -38.90 34.42
CA HIS A 102 -8.33 -40.09 34.71
C HIS A 102 -9.02 -41.41 34.33
N TYR A 103 -8.81 -41.86 33.09
CA TYR A 103 -9.06 -43.25 32.74
C TYR A 103 -7.87 -44.02 33.32
N HIS A 104 -7.98 -44.37 34.60
CA HIS A 104 -7.15 -45.41 35.18
C HIS A 104 -7.52 -46.71 34.47
N ALA A 105 -6.83 -47.03 33.38
CA ALA A 105 -6.83 -48.41 32.91
C ALA A 105 -6.07 -49.22 33.97
N SER A 106 -6.76 -50.11 34.67
CA SER A 106 -6.16 -51.07 35.62
C SER A 106 -5.30 -52.14 34.94
N THR A 107 -4.84 -51.89 33.72
CA THR A 107 -3.97 -52.76 32.95
C THR A 107 -2.58 -52.18 32.98
N GLU A 108 -1.78 -52.66 33.92
CA GLU A 108 -0.32 -52.57 33.88
C GLU A 108 0.15 -53.28 32.60
N PHE A 109 0.89 -52.57 31.74
CA PHE A 109 1.65 -53.21 30.67
C PHE A 109 3.02 -53.59 31.25
N HIS A 110 3.17 -54.87 31.57
CA HIS A 110 4.45 -55.51 31.88
C HIS A 110 5.24 -55.77 30.58
#